data_AF-A0A2R8BNK7-F1
#
_entry.id   AF-A0A2R8BNK7-F1
#
_cell.length_a   1.000
_cell.length_b   1.000
_cell.length_c   1.000
_cell.angle_alpha   90.00
_cell.angle_beta   90.00
_cell.angle_gamma   90.00
#
_symmetry.space_group_name_H-M   'P 1'
#
loop_
_entity.id
_entity.type
_entity.pdbx_description
1 polymer ?
#
loop_
_entity_poly.entity_id
_entity_poly.type
_entity_poly.pdbx_seq_one_letter_code
_entity_poly.pdbx_strand_id
1 'polypeptide(L)'
;MLRTTTDALELVSQNRCCGGTQSVFRHRSQVCGGDMTFGVFLPPQAANRSVPVLWYLSGLTCTHENAMTKAGLQAHAARAGLALVFPDTSPRGEDVADDSAYDLGQGAGFYVNATRAPWRDHYQMYDYVTRELRGILQGALPISESQGITGHSMGGHGALVIAFRNPELYRSVSAFAPIVNPTRSEWGRKQLSAYLGDDEAHWAAYDACLLLTECGWERDILIDQGTEDQFLDLLRPGALAQLMAERRQPGVLRMQAGYDHSYFFVTSFGEDHVKWHAERLLAA
;
A
#
# COMPACT_ATOMS: atom_id res chain seq x y z
N MET A 1 17.83 27.09 -8.36
CA MET A 1 16.75 27.22 -9.36
C MET A 1 16.22 25.82 -9.64
N LEU A 2 15.22 25.38 -8.86
CA LEU A 2 14.56 24.11 -9.08
C LEU A 2 13.58 24.31 -10.24
N ARG A 3 13.92 23.74 -11.41
CA ARG A 3 12.96 23.56 -12.49
C ARG A 3 11.92 22.59 -11.98
N THR A 4 10.71 23.07 -11.70
CA THR A 4 9.51 22.23 -11.63
C THR A 4 9.17 21.81 -13.06
N THR A 5 9.87 20.81 -13.59
CA THR A 5 9.38 20.07 -14.74
C THR A 5 8.42 19.02 -14.21
N THR A 6 7.13 19.27 -14.38
CA THR A 6 6.16 18.21 -14.67
C THR A 6 6.67 17.47 -15.91
N ASP A 7 7.65 16.58 -15.76
CA ASP A 7 7.87 15.55 -16.77
C ASP A 7 6.56 14.75 -16.81
N ALA A 8 5.86 14.93 -17.94
CA ALA A 8 4.41 14.91 -18.00
C ALA A 8 3.82 13.59 -17.50
N LEU A 9 2.89 13.67 -16.54
CA LEU A 9 1.95 12.58 -16.29
C LEU A 9 1.24 12.25 -17.60
N GLU A 10 1.56 11.11 -18.18
CA GLU A 10 0.89 10.59 -19.38
C GLU A 10 -0.44 9.97 -18.94
N LEU A 11 -1.56 10.51 -19.41
CA LEU A 11 -2.87 9.87 -19.21
C LEU A 11 -2.98 8.64 -20.13
N VAL A 12 -2.99 7.46 -19.53
CA VAL A 12 -3.09 6.17 -20.25
C VAL A 12 -4.54 5.81 -20.52
N SER A 13 -5.43 5.98 -19.53
CA SER A 13 -6.86 5.73 -19.68
C SER A 13 -7.68 6.54 -18.69
N GLN A 14 -8.96 6.74 -19.02
CA GLN A 14 -9.90 7.46 -18.16
C GLN A 14 -11.33 6.96 -18.37
N ASN A 15 -12.04 6.71 -17.26
CA ASN A 15 -13.40 6.19 -17.27
C ASN A 15 -14.24 6.89 -16.19
N ARG A 16 -15.52 7.12 -16.49
CA ARG A 16 -16.49 7.51 -15.47
C ARG A 16 -16.79 6.31 -14.59
N CYS A 17 -16.75 6.49 -13.28
CA CYS A 17 -16.96 5.43 -12.29
C CYS A 17 -17.67 6.01 -11.07
N CYS A 18 -18.83 5.47 -10.69
CA CYS A 18 -19.55 5.85 -9.46
C CYS A 18 -19.75 7.37 -9.26
N GLY A 19 -20.00 8.12 -10.35
CA GLY A 19 -20.12 9.59 -10.33
C GLY A 19 -18.79 10.36 -10.29
N GLY A 20 -17.68 9.69 -10.03
CA GLY A 20 -16.32 10.20 -10.15
C GLY A 20 -15.63 9.81 -11.46
N THR A 21 -14.30 9.89 -11.45
CA THR A 21 -13.43 9.58 -12.58
C THR A 21 -12.33 8.64 -12.11
N GLN A 22 -12.20 7.47 -12.75
CA GLN A 22 -11.04 6.59 -12.63
C GLN A 22 -10.09 6.90 -13.78
N SER A 23 -8.83 7.20 -13.47
CA SER A 23 -7.77 7.43 -14.44
C SER A 23 -6.61 6.47 -14.19
N VAL A 24 -5.86 6.16 -15.24
CA VAL A 24 -4.55 5.51 -15.17
C VAL A 24 -3.53 6.45 -15.78
N PHE A 25 -2.42 6.66 -15.07
CA PHE A 25 -1.33 7.51 -15.50
C PHE A 25 -0.03 6.72 -15.58
N ARG A 26 0.87 7.17 -16.45
CA ARG A 26 2.27 6.74 -16.51
C ARG A 26 3.17 7.95 -16.32
N HIS A 27 4.30 7.76 -15.66
CA HIS A 27 5.36 8.75 -15.60
C HIS A 27 6.73 8.09 -15.50
N ARG A 28 7.78 8.84 -15.82
CA ARG A 28 9.15 8.42 -15.56
C ARG A 28 9.47 8.63 -14.07
N SER A 29 9.71 7.55 -13.34
CA SER A 29 10.16 7.58 -11.95
C SER A 29 11.69 7.72 -11.89
N GLN A 30 12.14 8.68 -11.08
CA GLN A 30 13.54 8.91 -10.79
C GLN A 30 14.07 7.84 -9.82
N VAL A 31 13.32 7.50 -8.77
CA VAL A 31 13.81 6.55 -7.75
C VAL A 31 13.77 5.11 -8.22
N CYS A 32 12.82 4.76 -9.10
CA CYS A 32 12.73 3.44 -9.71
C CYS A 32 13.47 3.33 -11.06
N GLY A 33 14.06 4.42 -11.56
CA GLY A 33 14.87 4.42 -12.78
C GLY A 33 14.12 3.97 -14.04
N GLY A 34 12.80 4.19 -14.11
CA GLY A 34 11.92 3.50 -15.05
C GLY A 34 10.56 4.16 -15.20
N ASP A 35 9.76 3.71 -16.17
CA ASP A 35 8.37 4.16 -16.27
C ASP A 35 7.52 3.42 -15.23
N MET A 36 6.71 4.17 -14.49
CA MET A 36 5.79 3.64 -13.49
C MET A 36 4.36 3.99 -13.86
N THR A 37 3.46 3.02 -13.68
CA THR A 37 2.02 3.18 -13.97
C THR A 37 1.22 3.11 -12.68
N PHE A 38 0.24 3.99 -12.49
CA PHE A 38 -0.61 3.99 -11.31
C PHE A 38 -2.04 4.40 -11.66
N GLY A 39 -3.01 3.92 -10.87
CA GLY A 39 -4.41 4.29 -10.97
C GLY A 39 -4.78 5.38 -9.97
N VAL A 40 -5.66 6.30 -10.35
CA VAL A 40 -6.26 7.29 -9.45
C VAL A 40 -7.76 7.37 -9.66
N PHE A 41 -8.52 7.23 -8.58
CA PHE A 41 -9.93 7.56 -8.55
C PHE A 41 -10.13 8.93 -7.90
N LEU A 42 -10.76 9.87 -8.61
CA LEU A 42 -11.23 11.13 -8.04
C LEU A 42 -12.76 11.08 -7.86
N PRO A 43 -13.26 11.29 -6.64
CA PRO A 43 -14.69 11.27 -6.35
C PRO A 43 -15.36 12.55 -6.89
N PRO A 44 -16.70 12.61 -7.06
CA PRO A 44 -17.37 13.79 -7.60
C PRO A 44 -17.09 15.10 -6.83
N GLN A 45 -16.81 15.00 -5.54
CA GLN A 45 -16.48 16.14 -4.66
C GLN A 45 -15.17 16.82 -5.07
N ALA A 46 -14.25 16.11 -5.72
CA ALA A 46 -12.97 16.65 -6.20
C ALA A 46 -13.12 17.73 -7.27
N ALA A 47 -14.30 17.85 -7.90
CA ALA A 47 -14.61 18.93 -8.83
C ALA A 47 -14.75 20.30 -8.16
N ASN A 48 -15.01 20.32 -6.84
CA ASN A 48 -15.32 21.56 -6.11
C ASN A 48 -14.34 21.87 -4.96
N ARG A 49 -13.57 20.88 -4.51
CA ARG A 49 -12.62 21.03 -3.39
C ARG A 49 -11.54 19.96 -3.43
N SER A 50 -10.43 20.21 -2.75
CA SER A 50 -9.47 19.15 -2.44
C SER A 50 -10.08 18.11 -1.51
N VAL A 51 -9.82 16.82 -1.78
CA VAL A 51 -10.36 15.69 -1.01
C VAL A 51 -9.24 14.89 -0.33
N PRO A 52 -9.47 14.27 0.85
CA PRO A 52 -8.49 13.36 1.43
C PRO A 52 -8.22 12.16 0.52
N VAL A 53 -7.05 11.54 0.67
CA VAL A 53 -6.60 10.42 -0.15
C VAL A 53 -6.46 9.15 0.68
N LEU A 54 -6.94 8.03 0.13
CA LEU A 54 -6.66 6.69 0.62
C LEU A 54 -5.78 5.96 -0.38
N TRP A 55 -4.56 5.66 0.03
CA TRP A 55 -3.62 4.86 -0.73
C TRP A 55 -3.96 3.38 -0.58
N TYR A 56 -4.03 2.64 -1.68
CA TYR A 56 -4.19 1.19 -1.67
C TYR A 56 -2.95 0.54 -2.26
N LEU A 57 -2.23 -0.22 -1.44
CA LEU A 57 -1.07 -1.00 -1.85
C LEU A 57 -1.48 -2.44 -2.18
N SER A 58 -1.15 -2.90 -3.38
CA SER A 58 -1.49 -4.24 -3.85
C SER A 58 -0.48 -5.30 -3.41
N GLY A 59 -0.90 -6.56 -3.42
CA GLY A 59 -0.09 -7.71 -3.06
C GLY A 59 0.82 -8.24 -4.18
N LEU A 60 1.44 -9.39 -3.94
CA LEU A 60 2.29 -10.09 -4.91
C LEU A 60 1.56 -10.29 -6.26
N THR A 61 2.32 -10.24 -7.35
CA THR A 61 1.89 -10.44 -8.75
C THR A 61 0.90 -9.40 -9.30
N CYS A 62 0.40 -8.49 -8.47
CA CYS A 62 -0.55 -7.47 -8.88
C CYS A 62 0.13 -6.30 -9.60
N THR A 63 -0.68 -5.52 -10.32
CA THR A 63 -0.38 -4.16 -10.77
C THR A 63 -1.32 -3.16 -10.09
N HIS A 64 -1.33 -1.91 -10.57
CA HIS A 64 -2.37 -0.92 -10.23
C HIS A 64 -3.79 -1.41 -10.57
N GLU A 65 -3.94 -2.30 -11.57
CA GLU A 65 -5.25 -2.66 -12.14
C GLU A 65 -6.05 -3.61 -11.24
N ASN A 66 -5.40 -4.54 -10.54
CA ASN A 66 -6.09 -5.59 -9.78
C ASN A 66 -7.06 -5.00 -8.75
N ALA A 67 -6.56 -4.14 -7.87
CA ALA A 67 -7.40 -3.50 -6.86
C ALA A 67 -8.38 -2.51 -7.49
N MET A 68 -7.92 -1.73 -8.47
CA MET A 68 -8.75 -0.78 -9.21
C MET A 68 -9.98 -1.45 -9.82
N THR A 69 -9.86 -2.66 -10.35
CA THR A 69 -10.97 -3.33 -11.05
C THR A 69 -11.73 -4.32 -10.19
N LYS A 70 -11.08 -4.93 -9.18
CA LYS A 70 -11.64 -6.06 -8.42
C LYS A 70 -12.01 -5.75 -6.98
N ALA A 71 -11.51 -4.67 -6.36
CA ALA A 71 -11.77 -4.39 -4.94
C ALA A 71 -13.08 -3.63 -4.67
N GLY A 72 -13.70 -3.05 -5.70
CA GLY A 72 -14.99 -2.35 -5.58
C GLY A 72 -14.98 -1.06 -4.75
N LEU A 73 -13.81 -0.52 -4.41
CA LEU A 73 -13.67 0.57 -3.43
C LEU A 73 -14.22 1.93 -3.94
N GLN A 74 -14.27 2.16 -5.25
CA GLN A 74 -14.66 3.45 -5.82
C GLN A 74 -16.08 3.87 -5.44
N ALA A 75 -17.02 2.92 -5.36
CA ALA A 75 -18.40 3.21 -4.99
C ALA A 75 -18.50 3.75 -3.56
N HIS A 76 -17.73 3.16 -2.64
CA HIS A 76 -17.66 3.58 -1.25
C HIS A 76 -16.91 4.90 -1.11
N ALA A 77 -15.77 5.05 -1.82
CA ALA A 77 -14.96 6.25 -1.80
C ALA A 77 -15.69 7.47 -2.39
N ALA A 78 -16.52 7.27 -3.42
CA ALA A 78 -17.37 8.32 -3.98
C ALA A 78 -18.39 8.85 -2.96
N ARG A 79 -19.01 7.94 -2.18
CA ARG A 79 -19.95 8.33 -1.10
C ARG A 79 -19.23 9.06 0.03
N ALA A 80 -18.05 8.58 0.41
CA ALA A 80 -17.25 9.18 1.46
C ALA A 80 -16.55 10.49 1.04
N GLY A 81 -16.36 10.71 -0.26
CA GLY A 81 -15.59 11.83 -0.78
C GLY A 81 -14.08 11.67 -0.57
N LEU A 82 -13.56 10.46 -0.80
CA LEU A 82 -12.13 10.14 -0.77
C LEU A 82 -11.60 9.90 -2.18
N ALA A 83 -10.39 10.41 -2.46
CA ALA A 83 -9.61 9.93 -3.59
C ALA A 83 -8.98 8.57 -3.27
N LEU A 84 -8.83 7.72 -4.29
CA LEU A 84 -8.07 6.46 -4.17
C LEU A 84 -6.85 6.52 -5.07
N VAL A 85 -5.71 6.02 -4.58
CA VAL A 85 -4.49 5.87 -5.38
C VAL A 85 -4.03 4.42 -5.34
N PHE A 86 -3.76 3.86 -6.51
CA PHE A 86 -3.34 2.48 -6.72
C PHE A 86 -1.97 2.47 -7.43
N PRO A 87 -0.84 2.53 -6.71
CA PRO A 87 0.48 2.37 -7.31
C PRO A 87 0.68 0.96 -7.89
N ASP A 88 1.63 0.79 -8.81
CA ASP A 88 2.18 -0.53 -9.11
C ASP A 88 2.96 -1.09 -7.89
N THR A 89 3.25 -2.38 -7.91
CA THR A 89 3.84 -3.13 -6.80
C THR A 89 5.36 -3.28 -6.90
N SER A 90 5.93 -2.95 -8.06
CA SER A 90 7.37 -2.94 -8.33
C SER A 90 7.67 -2.05 -9.54
N PRO A 91 8.95 -1.74 -9.80
CA PRO A 91 9.39 -1.29 -11.11
C PRO A 91 9.12 -2.34 -12.20
N ARG A 92 9.02 -1.89 -13.45
CA ARG A 92 8.71 -2.72 -14.62
C ARG A 92 9.66 -2.40 -15.78
N GLY A 93 9.89 -3.38 -16.66
CA GLY A 93 10.66 -3.22 -17.90
C GLY A 93 11.68 -4.32 -18.13
N GLU A 94 12.16 -4.46 -19.36
CA GLU A 94 13.14 -5.50 -19.74
C GLU A 94 14.52 -5.25 -19.08
N ASP A 95 14.86 -3.99 -18.83
CA ASP A 95 16.11 -3.59 -18.17
C ASP A 95 16.03 -3.68 -16.63
N VAL A 96 14.87 -3.97 -16.06
CA VAL A 96 14.67 -4.10 -14.61
C VAL A 96 14.91 -5.55 -14.20
N ALA A 97 15.82 -5.75 -13.24
CA ALA A 97 16.09 -7.08 -12.68
C ALA A 97 14.80 -7.79 -12.24
N ASP A 98 14.69 -9.08 -12.54
CA ASP A 98 13.51 -9.88 -12.28
C ASP A 98 13.89 -11.31 -11.83
N ASP A 99 12.92 -12.06 -11.31
CA ASP A 99 13.06 -13.46 -10.95
C ASP A 99 11.90 -14.29 -11.54
N SER A 100 12.17 -15.56 -11.87
CA SER A 100 11.14 -16.49 -12.32
C SER A 100 10.10 -16.84 -11.22
N ALA A 101 10.47 -16.69 -9.96
CA ALA A 101 9.60 -16.95 -8.82
C ALA A 101 8.62 -15.78 -8.62
N TYR A 102 7.33 -16.09 -8.50
CA TYR A 102 6.27 -15.08 -8.36
C TYR A 102 6.40 -14.16 -7.12
N ASP A 103 7.21 -14.56 -6.15
CA ASP A 103 7.40 -13.89 -4.87
C ASP A 103 8.70 -13.06 -4.83
N LEU A 104 9.42 -12.89 -5.94
CA LEU A 104 10.62 -12.04 -6.02
C LEU A 104 10.66 -11.32 -7.38
N GLY A 105 11.21 -10.10 -7.41
CA GLY A 105 11.29 -9.31 -8.63
C GLY A 105 10.00 -8.57 -8.99
N GLN A 106 9.66 -8.56 -10.27
CA GLN A 106 8.56 -7.76 -10.80
C GLN A 106 7.21 -8.29 -10.29
N GLY A 107 6.40 -7.41 -9.71
CA GLY A 107 5.19 -7.79 -8.99
C GLY A 107 5.42 -8.08 -7.51
N ALA A 108 6.67 -7.99 -7.02
CA ALA A 108 7.07 -8.40 -5.68
C ALA A 108 8.07 -7.44 -5.03
N GLY A 109 7.90 -6.12 -5.21
CA GLY A 109 8.85 -5.10 -4.71
C GLY A 109 8.88 -4.92 -3.19
N PHE A 110 7.97 -5.57 -2.45
CA PHE A 110 7.90 -5.63 -0.98
C PHE A 110 7.86 -4.30 -0.23
N TYR A 111 7.69 -3.18 -0.95
CA TYR A 111 7.67 -1.82 -0.42
C TYR A 111 8.90 -1.47 0.43
N VAL A 112 10.07 -1.96 -0.01
CA VAL A 112 11.38 -1.65 0.56
C VAL A 112 12.18 -0.69 -0.32
N ASN A 113 13.31 -0.21 0.20
CA ASN A 113 14.39 0.37 -0.60
C ASN A 113 15.52 -0.65 -0.64
N ALA A 114 15.67 -1.35 -1.76
CA ALA A 114 16.69 -2.38 -1.91
C ALA A 114 18.10 -1.78 -1.85
N THR A 115 19.01 -2.50 -1.19
CA THR A 115 20.43 -2.13 -1.02
C THR A 115 21.36 -3.05 -1.81
N ARG A 116 20.90 -4.25 -2.15
CA ARG A 116 21.68 -5.25 -2.90
C ARG A 116 21.53 -5.11 -4.41
N ALA A 117 22.65 -5.26 -5.12
CA ALA A 117 22.61 -5.50 -6.56
C ALA A 117 22.01 -6.89 -6.87
N PRO A 118 21.27 -7.05 -7.98
CA PRO A 118 20.95 -6.01 -8.97
C PRO A 118 19.74 -5.12 -8.58
N TRP A 119 19.02 -5.45 -7.51
CA TRP A 119 17.75 -4.82 -7.14
C TRP A 119 17.84 -3.33 -6.81
N ARG A 120 18.92 -2.89 -6.15
CA ARG A 120 19.09 -1.52 -5.66
C ARG A 120 18.91 -0.45 -6.73
N ASP A 121 19.16 -0.77 -8.00
CA ASP A 121 19.14 0.19 -9.09
C ASP A 121 17.70 0.63 -9.45
N HIS A 122 16.69 -0.19 -9.09
CA HIS A 122 15.28 0.07 -9.42
C HIS A 122 14.31 -0.11 -8.25
N TYR A 123 14.56 -1.04 -7.32
CA TYR A 123 13.61 -1.46 -6.29
C TYR A 123 13.59 -0.50 -5.09
N GLN A 124 13.21 0.76 -5.34
CA GLN A 124 13.08 1.84 -4.36
C GLN A 124 11.60 2.14 -4.07
N MET A 125 10.80 1.08 -3.87
CA MET A 125 9.35 1.18 -3.78
C MET A 125 8.87 1.93 -2.53
N TYR A 126 9.64 1.88 -1.43
CA TYR A 126 9.34 2.69 -0.25
C TYR A 126 9.43 4.18 -0.56
N ASP A 127 10.54 4.64 -1.17
CA ASP A 127 10.72 6.04 -1.55
C ASP A 127 9.76 6.46 -2.67
N TYR A 128 9.46 5.56 -3.61
CA TYR A 128 8.49 5.80 -4.67
C TYR A 128 7.12 6.15 -4.10
N VAL A 129 6.58 5.35 -3.18
CA VAL A 129 5.26 5.59 -2.58
C VAL A 129 5.27 6.80 -1.65
N THR A 130 6.26 6.90 -0.76
CA THR A 130 6.24 7.88 0.35
C THR A 130 6.71 9.27 -0.05
N ARG A 131 7.51 9.39 -1.10
CA ARG A 131 8.14 10.66 -1.51
C ARG A 131 7.77 11.04 -2.93
N GLU A 132 8.18 10.24 -3.91
CA GLU A 132 8.07 10.62 -5.32
C GLU A 132 6.61 10.71 -5.77
N LEU A 133 5.89 9.60 -5.75
CA LEU A 133 4.50 9.55 -6.22
C LEU A 133 3.60 10.45 -5.38
N ARG A 134 3.75 10.45 -4.06
CA ARG A 134 3.02 11.38 -3.17
C ARG A 134 3.25 12.82 -3.56
N GLY A 135 4.50 13.24 -3.75
CA GLY A 135 4.84 14.61 -4.14
C GLY A 135 4.25 15.01 -5.50
N ILE A 136 4.32 14.10 -6.47
CA ILE A 136 3.72 14.29 -7.81
C ILE A 136 2.21 14.51 -7.70
N LEU A 137 1.50 13.64 -6.97
CA LEU A 137 0.04 13.73 -6.87
C LEU A 137 -0.43 14.95 -6.08
N GLN A 138 0.27 15.32 -5.00
CA GLN A 138 -0.05 16.53 -4.24
C GLN A 138 0.15 17.82 -5.06
N GLY A 139 1.10 17.82 -6.01
CA GLY A 139 1.32 18.94 -6.91
C GLY A 139 0.36 18.98 -8.12
N ALA A 140 -0.19 17.84 -8.52
CA ALA A 140 -0.93 17.70 -9.78
C ALA A 140 -2.46 17.56 -9.62
N LEU A 141 -2.95 17.07 -8.48
CA LEU A 141 -4.36 16.68 -8.30
C LEU A 141 -5.02 17.43 -7.14
N PRO A 142 -6.36 17.59 -7.14
CA PRO A 142 -7.11 18.20 -6.04
C PRO A 142 -7.24 17.23 -4.84
N ILE A 143 -6.11 16.84 -4.26
CA ILE A 143 -6.04 16.03 -3.03
C ILE A 143 -5.52 16.87 -1.87
N SER A 144 -6.01 16.62 -0.66
CA SER A 144 -5.55 17.32 0.55
C SER A 144 -4.34 16.62 1.18
N GLU A 145 -3.78 17.22 2.23
CA GLU A 145 -2.71 16.61 3.02
C GLU A 145 -3.20 15.48 3.95
N SER A 146 -4.51 15.30 4.10
CA SER A 146 -5.10 14.24 4.94
C SER A 146 -5.04 12.91 4.20
N GLN A 147 -4.20 11.98 4.69
CA GLN A 147 -3.94 10.70 4.01
C GLN A 147 -4.18 9.50 4.92
N GLY A 148 -4.83 8.49 4.37
CA GLY A 148 -4.89 7.14 4.92
C GLY A 148 -4.16 6.17 4.00
N ILE A 149 -3.72 5.04 4.54
CA ILE A 149 -3.09 3.98 3.76
C ILE A 149 -3.66 2.62 4.12
N THR A 150 -3.93 1.82 3.10
CA THR A 150 -4.38 0.44 3.22
C THR A 150 -3.67 -0.43 2.20
N GLY A 151 -3.84 -1.74 2.30
CA GLY A 151 -3.34 -2.66 1.30
C GLY A 151 -3.69 -4.10 1.59
N HIS A 152 -3.36 -4.96 0.63
CA HIS A 152 -3.63 -6.39 0.69
C HIS A 152 -2.34 -7.21 0.66
N SER A 153 -2.17 -8.19 1.56
CA SER A 153 -1.02 -9.11 1.55
C SER A 153 0.33 -8.38 1.70
N MET A 154 1.25 -8.51 0.73
CA MET A 154 2.46 -7.67 0.62
C MET A 154 2.14 -6.17 0.64
N GLY A 155 1.01 -5.75 0.10
CA GLY A 155 0.53 -4.36 0.19
C GLY A 155 0.05 -3.99 1.59
N GLY A 156 -0.57 -4.91 2.32
CA GLY A 156 -0.93 -4.72 3.72
C GLY A 156 0.31 -4.59 4.61
N HIS A 157 1.35 -5.38 4.31
CA HIS A 157 2.68 -5.22 4.87
C HIS A 157 3.25 -3.81 4.64
N GLY A 158 3.29 -3.38 3.37
CA GLY A 158 3.77 -2.06 2.99
C GLY A 158 2.99 -0.94 3.68
N ALA A 159 1.66 -1.06 3.78
CA ALA A 159 0.80 -0.06 4.41
C ALA A 159 1.15 0.14 5.90
N LEU A 160 1.31 -0.96 6.64
CA LEU A 160 1.69 -0.92 8.06
C LEU A 160 3.11 -0.36 8.24
N VAL A 161 4.08 -0.85 7.49
CA VAL A 161 5.48 -0.38 7.56
C VAL A 161 5.58 1.12 7.26
N ILE A 162 4.94 1.56 6.18
CA ILE A 162 4.95 2.96 5.76
C ILE A 162 4.26 3.84 6.81
N ALA A 163 3.11 3.44 7.34
CA ALA A 163 2.41 4.22 8.36
C ALA A 163 3.23 4.35 9.65
N PHE A 164 3.78 3.25 10.18
CA PHE A 164 4.52 3.28 11.44
C PHE A 164 5.84 4.06 11.35
N ARG A 165 6.45 4.10 10.17
CA ARG A 165 7.67 4.88 9.93
C ARG A 165 7.42 6.36 9.60
N ASN A 166 6.18 6.72 9.27
CA ASN A 166 5.81 8.09 8.90
C ASN A 166 4.49 8.51 9.59
N PRO A 167 4.41 8.48 10.93
CA PRO A 167 3.17 8.73 11.68
C PRO A 167 2.59 10.14 11.53
N GLU A 168 3.38 11.08 11.00
CA GLU A 168 2.99 12.43 10.64
C GLU A 168 2.33 12.52 9.25
N LEU A 169 2.65 11.60 8.33
CA LEU A 169 2.10 11.60 6.97
C LEU A 169 0.73 10.94 6.88
N TYR A 170 0.48 9.92 7.72
CA TYR A 170 -0.73 9.11 7.67
C TYR A 170 -1.56 9.26 8.94
N ARG A 171 -2.85 9.55 8.79
CA ARG A 171 -3.80 9.68 9.91
C ARG A 171 -4.50 8.37 10.24
N SER A 172 -4.45 7.40 9.34
CA SER A 172 -5.15 6.13 9.51
C SER A 172 -4.47 5.03 8.68
N VAL A 173 -4.37 3.83 9.25
CA VAL A 173 -3.83 2.65 8.59
C VAL A 173 -4.73 1.44 8.79
N SER A 174 -4.99 0.71 7.71
CA SER A 174 -5.66 -0.58 7.76
C SER A 174 -5.00 -1.59 6.83
N ALA A 175 -5.35 -2.87 6.92
CA ALA A 175 -4.89 -3.85 5.94
C ALA A 175 -5.81 -5.07 5.83
N PHE A 176 -5.82 -5.68 4.65
CA PHE A 176 -6.44 -6.97 4.36
C PHE A 176 -5.35 -8.04 4.29
N ALA A 177 -5.47 -9.10 5.09
CA ALA A 177 -4.55 -10.24 5.12
C ALA A 177 -3.05 -9.85 5.07
N PRO A 178 -2.57 -8.90 5.90
CA PRO A 178 -1.20 -8.38 5.79
C PRO A 178 -0.13 -9.40 6.17
N ILE A 179 1.05 -9.32 5.54
CA ILE A 179 2.27 -9.97 6.06
C ILE A 179 2.81 -9.12 7.21
N VAL A 180 2.46 -9.47 8.45
CA VAL A 180 2.74 -8.59 9.62
C VAL A 180 4.13 -8.80 10.23
N ASN A 181 4.72 -9.99 10.07
CA ASN A 181 6.01 -10.32 10.67
C ASN A 181 6.92 -11.08 9.68
N PRO A 182 7.31 -10.43 8.56
CA PRO A 182 8.10 -11.05 7.50
C PRO A 182 9.46 -11.59 7.95
N THR A 183 10.09 -11.02 8.98
CA THR A 183 11.39 -11.52 9.52
C THR A 183 11.30 -12.93 10.11
N ARG A 184 10.07 -13.35 10.46
CA ARG A 184 9.74 -14.64 11.06
C ARG A 184 8.85 -15.51 10.15
N SER A 185 8.79 -15.18 8.86
CA SER A 185 8.00 -15.91 7.85
C SER A 185 8.89 -16.32 6.68
N GLU A 186 8.68 -17.51 6.12
CA GLU A 186 9.49 -18.00 5.00
C GLU A 186 9.38 -17.12 3.75
N TRP A 187 8.19 -16.56 3.48
CA TRP A 187 8.02 -15.56 2.43
C TRP A 187 8.93 -14.37 2.72
N GLY A 188 8.68 -13.64 3.80
CA GLY A 188 9.41 -12.41 4.10
C GLY A 188 10.93 -12.55 4.13
N ARG A 189 11.47 -13.62 4.72
CA ARG A 189 12.93 -13.80 4.81
C ARG A 189 13.62 -13.92 3.45
N LYS A 190 13.00 -14.60 2.47
CA LYS A 190 13.54 -14.71 1.11
C LYS A 190 13.64 -13.34 0.45
N GLN A 191 12.56 -12.56 0.47
CA GLN A 191 12.52 -11.24 -0.16
C GLN A 191 13.47 -10.24 0.55
N LEU A 192 13.47 -10.23 1.89
CA LEU A 192 14.31 -9.32 2.66
C LEU A 192 15.80 -9.65 2.50
N SER A 193 16.19 -10.93 2.47
CA SER A 193 17.57 -11.34 2.17
C SER A 193 18.00 -10.92 0.76
N ALA A 194 17.13 -11.11 -0.24
CA ALA A 194 17.43 -10.73 -1.62
C ALA A 194 17.63 -9.21 -1.77
N TYR A 195 16.72 -8.40 -1.21
CA TYR A 195 16.72 -6.95 -1.38
C TYR A 195 17.66 -6.20 -0.43
N LEU A 196 17.75 -6.64 0.83
CA LEU A 196 18.43 -5.92 1.92
C LEU A 196 19.71 -6.62 2.41
N GLY A 197 19.93 -7.87 2.01
CA GLY A 197 21.05 -8.70 2.46
C GLY A 197 20.76 -9.53 3.69
N ASP A 198 21.71 -10.37 4.08
CA ASP A 198 21.52 -11.42 5.08
C ASP A 198 21.61 -10.93 6.53
N ASP A 199 21.95 -9.65 6.72
CA ASP A 199 21.95 -9.03 8.05
C ASP A 199 20.52 -8.63 8.43
N GLU A 200 19.91 -9.44 9.29
CA GLU A 200 18.54 -9.25 9.79
C GLU A 200 18.34 -7.91 10.53
N ALA A 201 19.40 -7.24 10.97
CA ALA A 201 19.28 -5.92 11.59
C ALA A 201 18.65 -4.90 10.61
N HIS A 202 18.94 -5.02 9.32
CA HIS A 202 18.34 -4.16 8.28
C HIS A 202 16.88 -4.49 7.97
N TRP A 203 16.41 -5.68 8.37
CA TRP A 203 15.05 -6.12 8.10
C TRP A 203 14.04 -5.53 9.08
N ALA A 204 14.48 -5.16 10.30
CA ALA A 204 13.62 -4.60 11.32
C ALA A 204 12.88 -3.33 10.85
N ALA A 205 13.52 -2.52 10.01
CA ALA A 205 12.93 -1.32 9.41
C ALA A 205 11.82 -1.61 8.38
N TYR A 206 11.57 -2.89 8.07
CA TYR A 206 10.58 -3.37 7.12
C TYR A 206 9.85 -4.59 7.71
N ASP A 207 9.51 -4.54 9.00
CA ASP A 207 8.68 -5.54 9.67
C ASP A 207 7.67 -4.83 10.58
N ALA A 208 6.38 -5.01 10.32
CA ALA A 208 5.33 -4.25 11.00
C ALA A 208 5.27 -4.56 12.51
N CYS A 209 5.50 -5.81 12.93
CA CYS A 209 5.55 -6.16 14.35
C CYS A 209 6.76 -5.54 15.05
N LEU A 210 7.94 -5.56 14.41
CA LEU A 210 9.13 -4.94 14.99
C LEU A 210 8.99 -3.41 15.06
N LEU A 211 8.49 -2.78 14.00
CA LEU A 211 8.23 -1.33 13.98
C LEU A 211 7.16 -0.91 14.98
N LEU A 212 6.08 -1.67 15.15
CA LEU A 212 5.08 -1.36 16.18
C LEU A 212 5.69 -1.46 17.58
N THR A 213 6.66 -2.35 17.79
CA THR A 213 7.41 -2.46 19.04
C THR A 213 8.36 -1.29 19.26
N GLU A 214 9.05 -0.83 18.22
CA GLU A 214 10.06 0.22 18.34
C GLU A 214 9.46 1.62 18.29
N CYS A 215 8.66 1.90 17.26
CA CYS A 215 8.10 3.22 16.97
C CYS A 215 6.72 3.44 17.62
N GLY A 216 5.92 2.38 17.76
CA GLY A 216 4.53 2.48 18.18
C GLY A 216 3.60 3.10 17.13
N TRP A 217 2.32 3.21 17.46
CA TRP A 217 1.31 3.89 16.64
C TRP A 217 0.22 4.46 17.55
N GLU A 218 0.09 5.79 17.63
CA GLU A 218 -0.81 6.42 18.62
C GLU A 218 -2.30 6.33 18.25
N ARG A 219 -2.61 5.94 17.01
CA ARG A 219 -3.98 5.85 16.50
C ARG A 219 -4.43 4.41 16.49
N ASP A 220 -5.68 4.16 16.11
CA ASP A 220 -6.15 2.80 15.97
C ASP A 220 -5.76 2.18 14.62
N ILE A 221 -5.78 0.85 14.57
CA ILE A 221 -5.45 0.02 13.40
C ILE A 221 -6.67 -0.86 13.08
N LEU A 222 -7.01 -1.02 11.81
CA LEU A 222 -8.01 -1.98 11.36
C LEU A 222 -7.37 -3.09 10.51
N ILE A 223 -7.54 -4.34 10.90
CA ILE A 223 -7.05 -5.50 10.14
C ILE A 223 -8.21 -6.46 9.91
N ASP A 224 -8.36 -6.91 8.67
CA ASP A 224 -9.22 -8.03 8.31
C ASP A 224 -8.40 -9.19 7.79
N GLN A 225 -8.73 -10.40 8.22
CA GLN A 225 -8.05 -11.63 7.84
C GLN A 225 -9.08 -12.74 7.61
N GLY A 226 -9.08 -13.37 6.43
CA GLY A 226 -9.89 -14.56 6.18
C GLY A 226 -9.40 -15.76 7.01
N THR A 227 -10.33 -16.57 7.56
CA THR A 227 -9.96 -17.79 8.31
C THR A 227 -9.58 -18.97 7.43
N GLU A 228 -10.02 -18.96 6.17
CA GLU A 228 -9.69 -19.99 5.16
C GLU A 228 -8.62 -19.47 4.18
N ASP A 229 -7.86 -18.45 4.60
CA ASP A 229 -6.72 -17.94 3.86
C ASP A 229 -5.60 -18.98 3.83
N GLN A 230 -5.30 -19.49 2.64
CA GLN A 230 -4.28 -20.53 2.42
C GLN A 230 -2.86 -20.08 2.79
N PHE A 231 -2.64 -18.80 3.07
CA PHE A 231 -1.34 -18.24 3.45
C PHE A 231 -1.28 -17.80 4.91
N LEU A 232 -2.29 -18.08 5.73
CA LEU A 232 -2.42 -17.59 7.11
C LEU A 232 -1.14 -17.72 7.95
N ASP A 233 -0.47 -18.88 7.87
CA ASP A 233 0.78 -19.15 8.58
C ASP A 233 1.96 -18.30 8.09
N LEU A 234 1.95 -17.90 6.82
CA LEU A 234 2.97 -17.03 6.23
C LEU A 234 2.68 -15.55 6.52
N LEU A 235 1.41 -15.18 6.66
CA LEU A 235 0.96 -13.82 6.99
C LEU A 235 1.19 -13.49 8.48
N ARG A 236 1.03 -14.48 9.35
CA ARG A 236 1.25 -14.43 10.82
C ARG A 236 0.36 -13.42 11.58
N PRO A 237 -0.94 -13.29 11.31
CA PRO A 237 -1.82 -12.31 11.99
C PRO A 237 -1.85 -12.48 13.52
N GLY A 238 -1.68 -13.72 14.02
CA GLY A 238 -1.59 -13.99 15.46
C GLY A 238 -0.43 -13.27 16.16
N ALA A 239 0.69 -13.05 15.46
CA ALA A 239 1.82 -12.30 16.01
C ALA A 239 1.46 -10.82 16.25
N LEU A 240 0.74 -10.20 15.30
CA LEU A 240 0.25 -8.83 15.47
C LEU A 240 -0.84 -8.75 16.54
N ALA A 241 -1.77 -9.71 16.59
CA ALA A 241 -2.83 -9.73 17.60
C ALA A 241 -2.25 -9.79 19.02
N GLN A 242 -1.28 -10.68 19.26
CA GLN A 242 -0.59 -10.77 20.54
C GLN A 242 0.13 -9.46 20.87
N LEU A 243 0.87 -8.89 19.92
CA LEU A 243 1.60 -7.64 20.12
C LEU A 243 0.68 -6.46 20.41
N MET A 244 -0.46 -6.36 19.72
CA MET A 244 -1.46 -5.31 19.97
C MET A 244 -1.98 -5.39 21.41
N ALA A 245 -2.25 -6.60 21.92
CA ALA A 245 -2.68 -6.82 23.29
C ALA A 245 -1.57 -6.43 24.30
N GLU A 246 -0.33 -6.88 24.08
CA GLU A 246 0.82 -6.59 24.94
C GLU A 246 1.10 -5.08 25.04
N ARG A 247 1.03 -4.37 23.91
CA ARG A 247 1.27 -2.92 23.85
C ARG A 247 0.06 -2.05 24.17
N ARG A 248 -1.12 -2.65 24.37
CA ARG A 248 -2.40 -1.94 24.46
C ARG A 248 -2.61 -1.01 23.26
N GLN A 249 -2.18 -1.46 22.09
CA GLN A 249 -2.33 -0.75 20.83
C GLN A 249 -3.82 -0.65 20.49
N PRO A 250 -4.39 0.57 20.34
CA PRO A 250 -5.76 0.71 19.88
C PRO A 250 -5.94 0.06 18.50
N GLY A 251 -7.06 -0.63 18.30
CA GLY A 251 -7.38 -1.23 17.00
C GLY A 251 -8.28 -2.44 17.09
N VAL A 252 -8.60 -2.99 15.92
CA VAL A 252 -9.43 -4.16 15.73
C VAL A 252 -8.76 -5.06 14.71
N LEU A 253 -8.55 -6.33 15.06
CA LEU A 253 -8.19 -7.39 14.12
C LEU A 253 -9.38 -8.35 14.05
N ARG A 254 -9.95 -8.49 12.84
CA ARG A 254 -11.15 -9.28 12.58
C ARG A 254 -10.76 -10.54 11.81
N MET A 255 -11.07 -11.70 12.39
CA MET A 255 -10.98 -13.00 11.71
C MET A 255 -12.32 -13.28 11.02
N GLN A 256 -12.33 -13.25 9.69
CA GLN A 256 -13.53 -13.37 8.87
C GLN A 256 -13.76 -14.82 8.48
N ALA A 257 -14.74 -15.46 9.13
CA ALA A 257 -15.02 -16.88 9.00
C ALA A 257 -15.39 -17.27 7.56
N GLY A 258 -14.68 -18.26 7.00
CA GLY A 258 -14.95 -18.81 5.67
C GLY A 258 -14.37 -18.01 4.49
N TYR A 259 -13.71 -16.88 4.74
CA TYR A 259 -13.12 -16.05 3.71
C TYR A 259 -11.67 -16.45 3.43
N ASP A 260 -11.27 -16.31 2.16
CA ASP A 260 -9.94 -16.65 1.62
C ASP A 260 -9.05 -15.40 1.44
N HIS A 261 -7.96 -15.54 0.66
CA HIS A 261 -7.01 -14.47 0.34
C HIS A 261 -7.41 -13.62 -0.89
N SER A 262 -8.56 -13.84 -1.50
CA SER A 262 -8.87 -13.29 -2.83
C SER A 262 -9.45 -11.87 -2.78
N TYR A 263 -9.63 -11.26 -3.95
CA TYR A 263 -10.38 -10.00 -4.05
C TYR A 263 -11.87 -10.16 -3.74
N PHE A 264 -12.43 -11.39 -3.67
CA PHE A 264 -13.77 -11.58 -3.13
C PHE A 264 -13.80 -11.21 -1.65
N PHE A 265 -12.83 -11.69 -0.87
CA PHE A 265 -12.62 -11.29 0.51
C PHE A 265 -12.43 -9.77 0.64
N VAL A 266 -11.50 -9.18 -0.12
CA VAL A 266 -11.25 -7.72 -0.07
C VAL A 266 -12.51 -6.91 -0.37
N THR A 267 -13.27 -7.30 -1.41
CA THR A 267 -14.49 -6.59 -1.80
C THR A 267 -15.59 -6.68 -0.73
N SER A 268 -15.73 -7.85 -0.09
CA SER A 268 -16.73 -8.07 0.96
C SER A 268 -16.58 -7.11 2.15
N PHE A 269 -15.35 -6.71 2.47
CA PHE A 269 -15.05 -5.83 3.62
C PHE A 269 -14.50 -4.46 3.21
N GLY A 270 -14.45 -4.17 1.90
CA GLY A 270 -13.92 -2.91 1.36
C GLY A 270 -14.68 -1.67 1.84
N GLU A 271 -16.00 -1.77 2.00
CA GLU A 271 -16.83 -0.68 2.55
C GLU A 271 -16.39 -0.27 3.95
N ASP A 272 -16.17 -1.25 4.82
CA ASP A 272 -15.78 -1.02 6.22
C ASP A 272 -14.47 -0.26 6.30
N HIS A 273 -13.46 -0.67 5.51
CA HIS A 273 -12.17 0.00 5.48
C HIS A 273 -12.28 1.43 4.95
N VAL A 274 -13.01 1.64 3.85
CA VAL A 274 -13.20 2.99 3.29
C VAL A 274 -13.91 3.90 4.29
N LYS A 275 -14.96 3.41 4.95
CA LYS A 275 -15.69 4.15 5.98
C LYS A 275 -14.80 4.47 7.18
N TRP A 276 -14.04 3.48 7.66
CA TRP A 276 -13.12 3.63 8.79
C TRP A 276 -12.04 4.68 8.49
N HIS A 277 -11.46 4.68 7.29
CA HIS A 277 -10.55 5.74 6.87
C HIS A 277 -11.27 7.10 6.76
N ALA A 278 -12.46 7.16 6.15
CA ALA A 278 -13.21 8.40 5.99
C ALA A 278 -13.49 9.10 7.33
N GLU A 279 -13.90 8.34 8.34
CA GLU A 279 -14.13 8.85 9.71
C GLU A 279 -12.89 9.54 10.30
N ARG A 280 -11.69 9.02 10.01
CA ARG A 280 -10.41 9.57 10.53
C ARG A 280 -9.86 10.70 9.67
N LEU A 281 -10.17 10.71 8.38
CA LEU A 281 -9.64 11.68 7.43
C LEU A 281 -10.49 12.95 7.31
N LEU A 282 -11.80 12.84 7.58
CA LEU A 282 -12.77 13.94 7.46
C LEU A 282 -13.09 14.62 8.80
N ALA A 283 -12.80 13.99 9.94
CA ALA A 283 -13.12 14.52 11.27
C ALA A 283 -12.16 15.61 11.76
N ALA A 284 -11.42 16.27 10.86
CA ALA A 284 -10.37 17.23 11.19
C ALA A 284 -10.46 18.51 10.37
#